data_AF-A0A834SZQ2-F1
#
_entry.id   AF-A0A834SZQ2-F1
#
_cell.length_a   1.000
_cell.length_b   1.000
_cell.length_c   1.000
_cell.angle_alpha   90.00
_cell.angle_beta   90.00
_cell.angle_gamma   90.00
#
_symmetry.space_group_name_H-M   'P 1'
#
loop_
_entity.id
_entity.type
_entity.pdbx_description
1 polymer ?
#
loop_
_entity_poly.entity_id
_entity_poly.type
_entity_poly.pdbx_seq_one_letter_code
_entity_poly.pdbx_strand_id
1 'polypeptide(L)' 'MLGEHLYPLVERLAPTHTAKVTGMLLEMDQSEVIHLIESPEDLKIKVSEAMQVLHEAASSSEVGDQLGSLSLNE' A
#
# COMPACT_ATOMS: atom_id res chain seq x y z
N MET A 1 1.19 14.03 -13.72
CA MET A 1 0.11 14.94 -13.30
C MET A 1 -1.02 14.24 -12.52
N LEU A 2 -1.43 13.00 -12.83
CA LEU A 2 -2.43 12.29 -12.00
C LEU A 2 -1.96 12.03 -10.56
N GLY A 3 -0.67 11.67 -10.39
CA GLY A 3 -0.08 11.46 -9.07
C GLY A 3 -0.17 12.67 -8.14
N GLU A 4 -0.11 13.90 -8.66
CA GLU A 4 -0.17 15.12 -7.83
C GLU A 4 -1.57 15.37 -7.27
N HIS A 5 -2.62 14.89 -7.95
CA HIS A 5 -4.00 14.93 -7.46
C HIS A 5 -4.30 13.77 -6.51
N LEU A 6 -3.74 12.59 -6.78
CA LEU A 6 -3.95 11.40 -5.97
C LEU A 6 -3.19 11.44 -4.63
N TYR A 7 -1.96 11.96 -4.64
CA TYR A 7 -1.08 12.01 -3.47
C TYR A 7 -1.73 12.61 -2.21
N PRO A 8 -2.31 13.83 -2.23
CA PRO A 8 -2.92 14.41 -1.03
C PRO A 8 -4.18 13.68 -0.55
N LEU A 9 -4.82 12.86 -1.40
CA LEU A 9 -5.95 12.02 -1.01
C LEU A 9 -5.45 10.76 -0.27
N VAL A 10 -4.42 10.12 -0.83
CA VAL A 10 -3.77 8.96 -0.20
C VAL A 10 -3.06 9.35 1.09
N GLU A 11 -2.45 10.55 1.17
CA GLU A 11 -1.74 11.05 2.36
C GLU A 11 -2.65 11.12 3.59
N ARG A 12 -3.91 11.51 3.39
CA ARG A 12 -4.91 11.58 4.46
C ARG A 12 -5.29 10.19 5.00
N LEU A 13 -5.17 9.16 4.18
CA LEU A 13 -5.54 7.78 4.51
C LEU A 13 -4.34 6.99 5.06
N ALA A 14 -3.16 7.15 4.46
CA ALA A 14 -1.94 6.41 4.77
C ALA A 14 -0.72 7.34 4.70
N PRO A 15 -0.53 8.25 5.68
CA PRO A 15 0.57 9.24 5.67
C PRO A 15 1.95 8.57 5.71
N THR A 16 2.08 7.44 6.39
CA THR A 16 3.36 6.71 6.54
C THR A 16 3.81 6.03 5.24
N HIS A 17 2.87 5.63 4.39
CA HIS A 17 3.14 4.85 3.17
C HIS A 17 2.65 5.55 1.90
N THR A 18 2.38 6.85 1.96
CA THR A 18 1.74 7.61 0.87
C THR A 18 2.48 7.44 -0.44
N ALA A 19 3.80 7.64 -0.46
CA ALA A 19 4.59 7.54 -1.69
C ALA A 19 4.53 6.13 -2.30
N LYS A 20 4.53 5.08 -1.46
CA LYS A 20 4.54 3.68 -1.90
C LYS A 20 3.16 3.23 -2.39
N VAL A 21 2.11 3.55 -1.64
CA VAL A 21 0.72 3.30 -2.03
C VAL A 21 0.36 4.10 -3.28
N THR A 22 0.70 5.39 -3.34
CA THR A 22 0.46 6.22 -4.53
C THR A 22 1.21 5.69 -5.75
N GLY A 23 2.44 5.22 -5.58
CA GLY A 23 3.19 4.55 -6.64
C GLY A 23 2.45 3.32 -7.18
N MET A 24 1.99 2.43 -6.30
CA MET A 24 1.26 1.22 -6.68
C MET A 24 -0.09 1.52 -7.36
N LEU A 25 -0.81 2.54 -6.90
CA LEU A 25 -2.06 2.97 -7.54
C LEU A 25 -1.82 3.58 -8.93
N LEU A 26 -0.67 4.23 -9.15
CA LEU A 26 -0.30 4.78 -10.45
C LEU A 26 0.16 3.73 -11.47
N GLU A 27 0.38 2.49 -11.05
CA GLU A 27 0.62 1.36 -11.95
C GLU A 27 -0.67 0.84 -12.61
N MET A 28 -1.83 1.31 -12.14
CA MET A 28 -3.14 0.97 -12.70
C MET A 28 -3.46 1.79 -13.95
N ASP A 29 -4.51 1.40 -14.68
CA ASP A 29 -5.00 2.15 -15.83
C ASP A 29 -5.41 3.57 -15.46
N GLN A 30 -5.13 4.53 -16.36
CA GLN A 30 -5.43 5.94 -16.15
C GLN A 30 -6.92 6.18 -15.81
N SER A 31 -7.83 5.44 -16.43
CA SER A 31 -9.27 5.55 -16.16
C SER A 31 -9.65 5.11 -14.75
N GLU A 32 -9.01 4.07 -14.21
CA GLU A 32 -9.22 3.64 -12.83
C GLU A 32 -8.70 4.69 -11.86
N VAL A 33 -7.50 5.23 -12.10
CA VAL A 33 -6.93 6.28 -11.24
C VAL A 33 -7.83 7.52 -11.18
N ILE A 34 -8.43 7.91 -12.31
CA ILE A 34 -9.42 9.01 -12.33
C ILE A 34 -10.63 8.66 -11.46
N HIS A 35 -11.16 7.44 -11.58
CA HIS A 35 -12.30 7.00 -10.77
C HIS A 35 -12.01 7.04 -9.27
N LEU A 36 -10.79 6.67 -8.86
CA LEU A 36 -10.34 6.75 -7.47
C LEU A 36 -10.24 8.19 -6.95
N ILE A 37 -9.91 9.15 -7.81
CA ILE A 37 -9.89 10.57 -7.44
C ILE A 37 -11.33 11.11 -7.28
N GLU A 38 -12.27 10.61 -8.07
CA GLU A 38 -13.69 10.99 -8.01
C GLU A 38 -14.47 10.27 -6.91
N SER A 39 -14.03 9.09 -6.48
CA SER A 39 -14.70 8.25 -5.47
C SER A 39 -13.80 7.99 -4.25
N PRO A 40 -14.04 8.68 -3.11
CA PRO A 40 -13.24 8.52 -1.90
C PRO A 40 -13.41 7.14 -1.24
N GLU A 41 -14.54 6.47 -1.44
CA GLU A 41 -14.78 5.12 -0.93
C GLU A 41 -13.93 4.09 -1.67
N ASP A 42 -13.90 4.14 -3.02
CA ASP A 42 -13.05 3.26 -3.82
C ASP A 42 -11.56 3.49 -3.53
N LEU A 43 -11.15 4.76 -3.39
CA LEU A 43 -9.79 5.10 -2.99
C LEU A 43 -9.42 4.43 -1.67
N LYS A 44 -10.30 4.48 -0.67
CA LYS A 44 -10.05 3.88 0.64
C LYS A 44 -9.89 2.37 0.56
N ILE A 45 -10.74 1.70 -0.21
CA ILE A 45 -10.65 0.24 -0.45
C ILE A 45 -9.30 -0.08 -1.10
N LYS A 46 -8.96 0.61 -2.19
CA LYS A 46 -7.71 0.39 -2.92
C LYS A 46 -6.46 0.69 -2.10
N VAL A 47 -6.49 1.75 -1.27
CA VAL A 47 -5.40 2.06 -0.33
C VAL A 47 -5.24 0.94 0.69
N SER A 48 -6.34 0.38 1.22
CA SER A 48 -6.27 -0.77 2.13
C SER A 48 -5.72 -2.03 1.47
N GLU A 49 -6.09 -2.32 0.21
CA GLU A 49 -5.51 -3.43 -0.55
C GLU A 49 -4.01 -3.23 -0.77
N ALA A 50 -3.60 -2.04 -1.24
CA ALA A 50 -2.19 -1.71 -1.47
C ALA A 50 -1.36 -1.78 -0.17
N MET A 51 -1.93 -1.36 0.96
CA MET A 51 -1.30 -1.50 2.28
C MET A 51 -1.10 -2.96 2.67
N GLN A 52 -2.06 -3.84 2.36
CA GLN A 52 -1.96 -5.27 2.64
C GLN A 52 -0.87 -5.92 1.79
N VAL A 53 -0.82 -5.60 0.49
CA VAL A 53 0.24 -6.05 -0.42
C VAL A 53 1.60 -5.50 0.03
N LEU A 54 1.68 -4.26 0.49
CA LEU A 54 2.92 -3.70 1.04
C LEU A 54 3.38 -4.43 2.30
N HIS A 55 2.45 -4.83 3.16
CA HIS A 55 2.77 -5.61 4.37
C HIS A 55 3.25 -7.01 4.02
N GLU A 56 2.62 -7.69 3.06
CA GLU A 56 3.07 -8.99 2.56
C GLU A 56 4.42 -8.87 1.84
N ALA A 57 4.63 -7.84 1.03
CA ALA A 57 5.91 -7.60 0.36
C ALA A 57 7.04 -7.26 1.35
N ALA A 58 6.74 -6.51 2.43
CA ALA A 58 7.68 -6.27 3.51
C ALA A 58 8.01 -7.56 4.26
N SER A 59 6.99 -8.38 4.55
CA SER A 59 7.16 -9.68 5.21
C SER A 59 7.93 -10.68 4.34
N SER A 60 7.76 -10.62 3.02
CA SER A 60 8.48 -11.47 2.06
C SER A 60 9.90 -10.97 1.79
N SER A 61 10.18 -9.68 2.04
CA SER A 61 11.52 -9.12 2.00
C SER A 61 12.28 -9.26 3.33
N GLU A 62 11.61 -9.70 4.41
CA GLU A 62 12.17 -10.03 5.73
C GLU A 62 12.10 -11.54 6.04
N VAL A 63 12.15 -12.41 5.02
CA VAL A 63 12.59 -13.81 5.23
C VAL A 63 14.10 -13.81 5.41
N GLY A 64 14.55 -13.32 6.57
CA GLY A 64 15.96 -13.17 6.91
C GLY A 64 16.29 -13.33 8.38
N ASP A 65 15.38 -13.07 9.32
CA ASP A 65 15.73 -13.18 10.74
C ASP A 65 14.49 -13.30 11.63
N GLN A 66 14.08 -14.55 11.94
CA GLN A 66 13.40 -14.98 13.18
C GLN A 66 12.70 -16.34 13.06
N LEU A 67 13.37 -17.32 12.42
CA LEU A 67 13.08 -18.76 12.62
C LEU A 67 13.99 -19.38 13.71
N GLY A 68 14.42 -18.59 14.69
CA GLY A 68 15.47 -18.95 15.66
C GLY A 68 15.05 -19.01 17.13
N SER A 69 13.77 -19.19 17.47
CA SER A 69 13.37 -19.31 18.89
C SER A 69 12.15 -20.20 19.11
N LEU A 70 12.22 -21.44 18.62
CA LEU A 70 11.49 -22.55 19.23
C LEU A 70 12.47 -23.68 19.54
N SER A 71 13.60 -23.34 20.18
CA SER A 71 14.37 -24.31 20.95
C SER A 71 13.55 -24.64 22.20
N LEU A 72 12.69 -25.66 22.05
CA LEU A 72 12.12 -26.42 23.14
C LEU A 72 13.29 -26.94 23.97
N ASN A 73 13.51 -26.33 25.14
CA ASN A 73 14.37 -26.92 26.14
C ASN A 73 13.62 -28.12 26.73
N GLU A 74 14.32 -29.26 26.74
CA GLU A 74 13.94 -30.53 27.36
C GLU A 74 13.32 -30.38 28.76
#